data_AF-S4P0M8-F1
#
_entry.id   AF-S4P0M8-F1
#
_cell.length_a   1.000
_cell.length_b   1.000
_cell.length_c   1.000
_cell.angle_alpha   90.00
_cell.angle_beta   90.00
_cell.angle_gamma   90.00
#
_symmetry.space_group_name_H-M   'P 1'
#
loop_
_entity.id
_entity.type
_entity.pdbx_description
1 polymer ?
#
loop_
_entity_poly.entity_id
_entity_poly.type
_entity_poly.pdbx_seq_one_letter_code
_entity_poly.pdbx_strand_id
1 'polypeptide(L)'
;MAQLYTKGKCHGIHAFIVQLREEETHMPVRGIKVGEIGAKLGMNGTNNGFLGFDQVRIPRDHMLMKNSKVLEDGTYVNAPSSKLAYGTMMFVRVMLVNDMCKYMAKAVTIAVRYSAVRRQSQPKPNEPEPQIIDYLTQQHKLLVGIASVHAFRMSAEWLWLMYNNVTAELEAGDMERLPELH
;
A
#
# COMPACT_ATOMS: atom_id res chain seq x y z
N MET A 1 -14.13 -7.54 1.21
CA MET A 1 -14.94 -6.56 1.96
C MET A 1 -16.32 -6.50 1.34
N ALA A 2 -17.39 -6.40 2.14
CA ALA A 2 -18.77 -6.26 1.66
C ALA A 2 -19.61 -5.46 2.68
N GLN A 3 -20.77 -4.95 2.26
CA GLN A 3 -21.72 -4.35 3.20
C GLN A 3 -22.36 -5.43 4.07
N LEU A 4 -22.27 -5.28 5.39
CA LEU A 4 -22.89 -6.19 6.35
C LEU A 4 -24.37 -5.82 6.52
N TYR A 5 -25.25 -6.76 6.20
CA TYR A 5 -26.68 -6.69 6.49
C TYR A 5 -27.06 -7.74 7.53
N THR A 6 -27.74 -7.33 8.61
CA THR A 6 -28.37 -8.25 9.57
C THR A 6 -29.65 -7.65 10.14
N LYS A 7 -30.65 -8.49 10.43
CA LYS A 7 -32.00 -8.07 10.88
C LYS A 7 -32.59 -6.92 10.03
N GLY A 8 -32.38 -6.96 8.70
CA GLY A 8 -32.86 -5.95 7.76
C GLY A 8 -32.12 -4.61 7.76
N LYS A 9 -31.03 -4.46 8.54
CA LYS A 9 -30.26 -3.22 8.66
C LYS A 9 -28.85 -3.36 8.08
N CYS A 10 -28.39 -2.31 7.39
CA CYS A 10 -27.00 -2.19 6.94
C CYS A 10 -26.11 -1.61 8.06
N HIS A 11 -24.96 -2.22 8.27
CA HIS A 11 -23.97 -1.86 9.28
C HIS A 11 -22.63 -1.41 8.68
N GLY A 12 -22.59 -1.13 7.38
CA GLY A 12 -21.40 -0.68 6.68
C GLY A 12 -20.45 -1.82 6.29
N ILE A 13 -19.24 -1.45 5.88
CA ILE A 13 -18.29 -2.34 5.22
C ILE A 13 -17.53 -3.20 6.25
N HIS A 14 -17.56 -4.52 6.03
CA HIS A 14 -16.90 -5.51 6.88
C HIS A 14 -16.06 -6.51 6.07
N ALA A 15 -15.12 -7.16 6.76
CA ALA A 15 -14.24 -8.19 6.20
C ALA A 15 -14.79 -9.59 6.47
N PHE A 16 -14.69 -10.45 5.46
CA PHE A 16 -15.17 -11.83 5.48
C PHE A 16 -14.12 -12.72 4.82
N ILE A 17 -13.87 -13.88 5.41
CA ILE A 17 -13.04 -14.94 4.85
C ILE A 17 -13.92 -15.78 3.92
N VAL A 18 -13.54 -15.86 2.65
CA VAL A 18 -14.28 -16.65 1.64
C VAL A 18 -13.29 -17.52 0.90
N GLN A 19 -13.56 -18.82 0.88
CA GLN A 19 -12.82 -19.74 0.01
C GLN A 19 -13.21 -19.48 -1.43
N LEU A 20 -12.21 -19.23 -2.30
CA LEU A 20 -12.44 -18.89 -3.70
C LEU A 20 -12.27 -20.10 -4.64
N ARG A 21 -11.40 -21.04 -4.25
CA ARG A 21 -11.01 -22.21 -5.05
C ARG A 21 -10.93 -23.44 -4.14
N GLU A 22 -11.19 -24.60 -4.73
CA GLU A 22 -10.94 -25.91 -4.11
C GLU A 22 -9.43 -26.09 -3.86
N GLU A 23 -9.06 -26.73 -2.77
CA GLU A 23 -7.65 -26.85 -2.37
C GLU A 23 -6.89 -27.86 -3.24
N GLU A 24 -7.56 -28.94 -3.64
CA GLU A 24 -7.00 -30.06 -4.39
C GLU A 24 -6.92 -29.77 -5.89
N THR A 25 -7.97 -29.20 -6.46
CA THR A 25 -8.10 -29.01 -7.91
C THR A 25 -7.76 -27.59 -8.36
N HIS A 26 -7.73 -26.65 -7.42
CA HIS A 26 -7.62 -25.21 -7.68
C HIS A 26 -8.76 -24.63 -8.54
N MET A 27 -9.83 -25.40 -8.79
CA MET A 27 -10.99 -24.93 -9.54
C MET A 27 -11.81 -23.95 -8.69
N PRO A 28 -12.42 -22.90 -9.29
CA PRO A 28 -13.30 -21.99 -8.56
C PRO A 28 -14.46 -22.75 -7.91
N VAL A 29 -14.75 -22.46 -6.64
CA VAL A 29 -15.90 -23.07 -5.95
C VAL A 29 -17.21 -22.57 -6.55
N ARG A 30 -18.29 -23.35 -6.38
CA ARG A 30 -19.62 -22.99 -6.92
C ARG A 30 -20.05 -21.58 -6.48
N GLY A 31 -20.50 -20.79 -7.45
CA GLY A 31 -20.94 -19.40 -7.23
C GLY A 31 -19.81 -18.36 -7.23
N ILE A 32 -18.54 -18.77 -7.36
CA ILE A 32 -17.41 -17.85 -7.53
C ILE A 32 -17.10 -17.66 -9.01
N LYS A 33 -17.01 -16.39 -9.44
CA LYS A 33 -16.47 -15.97 -10.74
C LYS A 33 -15.15 -15.26 -10.50
N VAL A 34 -14.05 -15.78 -11.04
CA VAL A 34 -12.71 -15.21 -10.85
C VAL A 34 -11.93 -15.27 -12.16
N GLY A 35 -11.12 -14.25 -12.41
CA GLY A 35 -10.27 -14.17 -13.59
C GLY A 35 -9.29 -13.00 -13.51
N GLU A 36 -8.49 -12.83 -14.56
CA GLU A 36 -7.47 -11.78 -14.68
C GLU A 36 -8.08 -10.55 -15.39
N ILE A 37 -7.58 -9.34 -15.09
CA ILE A 37 -8.16 -8.08 -15.60
C ILE A 37 -7.54 -7.56 -16.90
N GLY A 38 -6.46 -8.15 -17.37
CA GLY A 38 -5.77 -7.85 -18.61
C GLY A 38 -4.39 -7.21 -18.42
N ALA A 39 -3.84 -6.77 -19.55
CA ALA A 39 -2.56 -6.09 -19.62
C ALA A 39 -2.55 -4.80 -18.78
N LYS A 40 -1.42 -4.53 -18.12
CA LYS A 40 -1.20 -3.38 -17.23
C LYS A 40 0.04 -2.60 -17.69
N LEU A 41 0.10 -1.31 -17.35
CA LEU A 41 1.27 -0.46 -17.64
C LEU A 41 2.56 -1.01 -17.00
N GLY A 42 2.44 -1.61 -15.81
CA GLY A 42 3.51 -2.29 -15.09
C GLY A 42 2.93 -3.44 -14.27
N MET A 43 3.77 -4.10 -13.45
CA MET A 43 3.34 -5.23 -12.61
C MET A 43 2.71 -6.40 -13.40
N ASN A 44 3.14 -6.61 -14.65
CA ASN A 44 2.62 -7.71 -15.49
C ASN A 44 3.00 -9.11 -14.98
N GLY A 45 3.95 -9.22 -14.04
CA GLY A 45 4.25 -10.46 -13.32
C GLY A 45 3.27 -10.76 -12.18
N THR A 46 2.26 -9.93 -11.95
CA THR A 46 1.25 -10.10 -10.90
C THR A 46 -0.12 -10.36 -11.50
N ASN A 47 -0.83 -11.36 -10.96
CA ASN A 47 -2.15 -11.78 -11.41
C ASN A 47 -3.24 -10.92 -10.75
N ASN A 48 -3.30 -9.63 -11.09
CA ASN A 48 -4.42 -8.78 -10.68
C ASN A 48 -5.72 -9.31 -11.30
N GLY A 49 -6.74 -9.51 -10.47
CA GLY A 49 -7.96 -10.20 -10.88
C GLY A 49 -9.24 -9.46 -10.56
N PHE A 50 -10.33 -9.96 -11.14
CA PHE A 50 -11.69 -9.63 -10.74
C PHE A 50 -12.30 -10.78 -9.93
N LEU A 51 -13.31 -10.47 -9.13
CA LEU A 51 -14.03 -11.43 -8.32
C LEU A 51 -15.52 -11.09 -8.28
N GLY A 52 -16.35 -12.10 -8.53
CA GLY A 52 -17.81 -12.03 -8.43
C GLY A 52 -18.35 -13.18 -7.59
N PHE A 53 -19.39 -12.89 -6.82
CA PHE A 53 -20.09 -13.85 -5.97
C PHE A 53 -21.54 -13.99 -6.44
N ASP A 54 -22.01 -15.22 -6.62
CA ASP A 54 -23.39 -15.55 -6.90
C ASP A 54 -23.97 -16.33 -5.71
N GLN A 55 -24.65 -15.60 -4.82
CA GLN A 55 -25.27 -16.11 -3.59
C GLN A 55 -24.39 -17.07 -2.76
N VAL A 56 -23.08 -16.83 -2.72
CA VAL A 56 -22.12 -17.65 -1.96
C VAL A 56 -22.42 -17.57 -0.47
N ARG A 57 -22.44 -18.73 0.19
CA ARG A 57 -22.66 -18.86 1.64
C ARG A 57 -21.36 -19.23 2.33
N ILE A 58 -21.13 -18.61 3.48
CA ILE A 58 -20.02 -18.90 4.38
C ILE A 58 -20.55 -19.04 5.82
N PRO A 59 -19.85 -19.77 6.69
CA PRO A 59 -20.11 -19.77 8.13
C PRO A 59 -20.07 -18.35 8.73
N ARG A 60 -20.86 -18.11 9.79
CA ARG A 60 -20.96 -16.79 10.46
C ARG A 60 -19.60 -16.30 10.97
N ASP A 61 -18.83 -17.20 11.55
CA ASP A 61 -17.51 -16.98 12.15
C ASP A 61 -16.40 -16.69 11.12
N HIS A 62 -16.70 -16.78 9.82
CA HIS A 62 -15.80 -16.27 8.77
C HIS A 62 -15.81 -14.74 8.67
N MET A 63 -16.72 -14.03 9.34
CA MET A 63 -16.62 -12.59 9.52
C MET A 63 -15.47 -12.26 10.49
N LEU A 64 -14.63 -11.27 10.18
CA LEU A 64 -13.56 -10.85 11.09
C LEU A 64 -14.12 -10.07 12.28
N MET A 65 -14.35 -10.76 13.39
CA MET A 65 -15.12 -10.25 14.53
C MET A 65 -14.29 -9.65 15.70
N LYS A 66 -13.05 -9.21 15.47
CA LYS A 66 -12.19 -8.66 16.54
C LYS A 66 -12.84 -7.42 17.20
N ASN A 67 -13.27 -6.46 16.39
CA ASN A 67 -13.82 -5.19 16.87
C ASN A 67 -15.34 -5.17 16.84
N SER A 68 -15.99 -5.74 15.83
CA SER A 68 -17.46 -5.77 15.71
C SER A 68 -17.94 -7.20 15.54
N LYS A 69 -19.10 -7.55 16.10
CA LYS A 69 -19.58 -8.94 16.12
C LYS A 69 -21.00 -9.04 15.58
N VAL A 70 -21.33 -10.19 15.00
CA VAL A 70 -22.72 -10.60 14.75
C VAL A 70 -22.95 -11.85 15.58
N LEU A 71 -23.84 -11.78 16.57
CA LEU A 71 -24.19 -12.94 17.41
C LEU A 71 -25.02 -13.96 16.61
N GLU A 72 -25.22 -15.16 17.18
CA GLU A 72 -25.95 -16.24 16.51
C GLU A 72 -27.40 -15.88 16.17
N ASP A 73 -28.03 -15.03 16.99
CA ASP A 73 -29.37 -14.50 16.75
C ASP A 73 -29.42 -13.37 15.71
N GLY A 74 -28.27 -13.02 15.11
CA GLY A 74 -28.11 -11.90 14.18
C GLY A 74 -27.95 -10.53 14.85
N THR A 75 -27.88 -10.43 16.18
CA THR A 75 -27.63 -9.15 16.85
C THR A 75 -26.22 -8.63 16.53
N TYR A 76 -26.15 -7.39 16.05
CA TYR A 76 -24.90 -6.72 15.77
C TYR A 76 -24.36 -5.98 17.00
N VAL A 77 -23.08 -6.20 17.31
CA VAL A 77 -22.33 -5.53 18.38
C VAL A 77 -21.31 -4.61 17.73
N ASN A 78 -21.45 -3.31 17.98
CA ASN A 78 -20.56 -2.27 17.44
C ASN A 78 -19.14 -2.39 17.97
N ALA A 79 -18.18 -1.86 17.19
CA ALA A 79 -16.83 -1.61 17.71
C ALA A 79 -16.83 -0.57 18.83
N PRO A 80 -15.94 -0.71 19.82
CA PRO A 80 -15.74 0.32 20.85
C PRO A 80 -15.38 1.70 20.25
N SER A 81 -14.70 1.70 19.11
CA SER A 81 -14.32 2.90 18.36
C SER A 81 -14.27 2.61 16.87
N SER A 82 -14.86 3.50 16.06
CA SER A 82 -14.78 3.43 14.60
C SER A 82 -13.35 3.61 14.08
N LYS A 83 -12.47 4.23 14.88
CA LYS A 83 -11.08 4.51 14.48
C LYS A 83 -10.20 3.26 14.40
N LEU A 84 -10.59 2.16 15.05
CA LEU A 84 -9.83 0.89 15.03
C LEU A 84 -9.75 0.27 13.63
N ALA A 85 -10.60 0.67 12.70
CA ALA A 85 -10.55 0.24 11.31
C ALA A 85 -9.38 0.87 10.51
N TYR A 86 -8.76 1.95 11.01
CA TYR A 86 -7.70 2.66 10.30
C TYR A 86 -6.32 2.01 10.41
N GLY A 87 -6.08 1.14 11.39
CA GLY A 87 -4.74 0.61 11.69
C GLY A 87 -4.06 -0.04 10.48
N THR A 88 -4.78 -0.86 9.71
CA THR A 88 -4.22 -1.50 8.51
C THR A 88 -3.94 -0.52 7.38
N MET A 89 -4.77 0.51 7.21
CA MET A 89 -4.55 1.57 6.21
C MET A 89 -3.31 2.39 6.57
N MET A 90 -3.11 2.71 7.85
CA MET A 90 -1.95 3.44 8.31
C MET A 90 -0.66 2.66 8.10
N PHE A 91 -0.65 1.36 8.41
CA PHE A 91 0.49 0.48 8.14
C PHE A 91 0.92 0.55 6.66
N VAL A 92 -0.04 0.39 5.75
CA VAL A 92 0.24 0.43 4.31
C VAL A 92 0.78 1.80 3.88
N ARG A 93 0.19 2.90 4.37
CA ARG A 93 0.65 4.27 4.04
C ARG A 93 2.09 4.50 4.46
N VAL A 94 2.47 4.10 5.67
CA VAL A 94 3.85 4.26 6.17
C VAL A 94 4.82 3.41 5.34
N MET A 95 4.44 2.17 5.00
CA MET A 95 5.23 1.31 4.13
C MET A 95 5.44 1.92 2.73
N LEU A 96 4.42 2.54 2.15
CA LEU A 96 4.51 3.20 0.84
C LEU A 96 5.55 4.32 0.82
N VAL A 97 5.64 5.12 1.88
CA VAL A 97 6.66 6.19 1.98
C VAL A 97 8.07 5.58 1.98
N ASN A 98 8.27 4.50 2.73
CA ASN A 98 9.56 3.79 2.77
C ASN A 98 9.93 3.20 1.40
N ASP A 99 8.98 2.56 0.72
CA ASP A 99 9.23 1.96 -0.59
C ASP A 99 9.50 3.00 -1.68
N MET A 100 8.79 4.14 -1.65
CA MET A 100 9.06 5.27 -2.54
C MET A 100 10.50 5.77 -2.42
N CYS A 101 11.05 5.84 -1.20
CA CYS A 101 12.45 6.21 -0.98
C CYS A 101 13.41 5.24 -1.70
N LYS A 102 13.15 3.94 -1.62
CA LYS A 102 13.97 2.90 -2.28
C LYS A 102 13.90 3.00 -3.80
N TYR A 103 12.72 3.21 -4.37
CA TYR A 103 12.56 3.37 -5.82
C TYR A 103 13.24 4.65 -6.33
N MET A 104 13.11 5.76 -5.61
CA MET A 104 13.76 7.01 -5.96
C MET A 104 15.29 6.89 -5.87
N ALA A 105 15.80 6.24 -4.83
CA ALA A 105 17.24 5.98 -4.68
C ALA A 105 17.81 5.17 -5.86
N LYS A 106 17.08 4.14 -6.32
CA LYS A 106 17.46 3.36 -7.52
C LYS A 106 17.51 4.24 -8.77
N ALA A 107 16.46 5.03 -9.02
CA ALA A 107 16.38 5.90 -10.19
C ALA A 107 17.52 6.93 -10.21
N VAL A 108 17.75 7.61 -9.09
CA VAL A 108 18.82 8.60 -8.93
C VAL A 108 20.20 7.94 -9.09
N THR A 109 20.42 6.76 -8.52
CA THR A 109 21.69 6.03 -8.66
C THR A 109 22.02 5.75 -10.12
N ILE A 110 21.04 5.26 -10.89
CA ILE A 110 21.20 5.00 -12.33
C ILE A 110 21.51 6.30 -13.07
N ALA A 111 20.70 7.34 -12.85
CA ALA A 111 20.82 8.61 -13.55
C ALA A 111 22.15 9.32 -13.28
N VAL A 112 22.62 9.34 -12.03
CA VAL A 112 23.89 9.94 -11.63
C VAL A 112 25.07 9.19 -12.24
N ARG A 113 25.10 7.86 -12.12
CA ARG A 113 26.18 7.03 -12.70
C ARG A 113 26.26 7.18 -14.21
N TYR A 114 25.11 7.12 -14.90
CA TYR A 114 25.08 7.34 -16.34
C TYR A 114 25.54 8.75 -16.71
N SER A 115 25.13 9.77 -15.95
CA SER A 115 25.53 11.17 -16.21
C SER A 115 27.02 11.42 -16.01
N ALA A 116 27.67 10.65 -15.14
CA ALA A 116 29.11 10.68 -14.94
C ALA A 116 29.89 9.87 -15.99
N VAL A 117 29.26 9.05 -16.83
CA VAL A 117 29.96 8.33 -17.91
C VAL A 117 29.65 8.94 -19.27
N ARG A 118 28.40 9.35 -19.49
CA ARG A 118 27.97 9.92 -20.77
C ARG A 118 28.64 11.27 -21.00
N ARG A 119 29.36 11.38 -22.11
CA ARG A 119 29.84 12.64 -22.68
C ARG A 119 28.97 13.00 -23.87
N GLN A 120 28.52 14.25 -23.95
CA GLN A 120 27.68 14.72 -25.05
C GLN A 120 27.74 16.24 -25.16
N SER A 121 27.74 16.73 -26.40
CA SER A 121 27.72 18.14 -26.78
C SER A 121 29.07 18.83 -26.57
N GLN A 122 29.23 20.01 -27.16
CA GLN A 122 30.48 20.76 -27.11
C GLN A 122 30.20 22.23 -26.73
N PRO A 123 30.11 22.54 -25.42
CA PRO A 123 29.76 23.87 -24.96
C PRO A 123 30.88 24.88 -25.21
N LYS A 124 32.12 24.40 -25.39
CA LYS A 124 33.29 25.21 -25.74
C LYS A 124 33.96 24.64 -26.99
N PRO A 125 34.20 25.46 -28.02
CA PRO A 125 34.90 25.03 -29.22
C PRO A 125 36.28 24.46 -28.89
N ASN A 126 36.69 23.41 -29.60
CA ASN A 126 38.00 22.75 -29.48
C ASN A 126 38.31 22.08 -28.13
N GLU A 127 37.37 22.04 -27.18
CA GLU A 127 37.47 21.19 -25.99
C GLU A 127 36.77 19.82 -26.25
N PRO A 128 37.24 18.72 -25.62
CA PRO A 128 36.54 17.44 -25.69
C PRO A 128 35.15 17.53 -25.05
N GLU A 129 34.24 16.62 -25.43
CA GLU A 129 32.89 16.57 -24.86
C GLU A 129 32.96 16.35 -23.34
N PRO A 130 32.37 17.24 -22.52
CA PRO A 130 32.35 17.09 -21.07
C PRO A 130 31.38 15.97 -20.67
N GLN A 131 31.47 15.49 -19.43
CA GLN A 131 30.46 14.58 -18.89
C GLN A 131 29.15 15.36 -18.74
N ILE A 132 28.01 14.73 -19.02
CA ILE A 132 26.74 15.48 -18.97
C ILE A 132 26.37 15.94 -17.56
N ILE A 133 26.96 15.33 -16.52
CA ILE A 133 26.82 15.80 -15.14
C ILE A 133 27.47 17.17 -14.89
N ASP A 134 28.34 17.65 -15.77
CA ASP A 134 29.00 18.96 -15.63
C ASP A 134 28.07 20.12 -16.02
N TYR A 135 26.95 19.84 -16.70
CA TYR A 135 25.95 20.86 -17.03
C TYR A 135 25.09 21.22 -15.82
N LEU A 136 24.97 22.52 -15.53
CA LEU A 136 24.11 23.03 -14.45
C LEU A 136 22.65 22.56 -14.55
N THR A 137 22.13 22.41 -15.77
CA THR A 137 20.77 21.90 -16.00
C THR A 137 20.62 20.43 -15.61
N GLN A 138 21.66 19.62 -15.79
CA GLN A 138 21.69 18.22 -15.38
C GLN A 138 21.90 18.11 -13.86
N GLN A 139 22.78 18.93 -13.29
CA GLN A 139 22.98 19.01 -11.84
C GLN A 139 21.69 19.42 -11.13
N HIS A 140 20.97 20.43 -11.61
CA HIS A 140 19.70 20.84 -11.02
C HIS A 140 18.68 19.70 -10.99
N LYS A 141 18.58 18.89 -12.06
CA LYS A 141 17.69 17.72 -12.09
C LYS A 141 18.12 16.62 -11.10
N LEU A 142 19.42 16.35 -11.00
CA LEU A 142 19.94 15.22 -10.23
C LEU A 142 20.13 15.55 -8.74
N LEU A 143 20.72 16.70 -8.41
CA LEU A 143 21.04 17.10 -7.03
C LEU A 143 19.77 17.27 -6.19
N VAL A 144 18.69 17.80 -6.79
CA VAL A 144 17.37 17.85 -6.14
C VAL A 144 16.89 16.44 -5.84
N GLY A 145 16.98 15.51 -6.80
CA GLY A 145 16.60 14.11 -6.59
C GLY A 145 17.42 13.42 -5.49
N ILE A 146 18.75 13.62 -5.46
CA ILE A 146 19.64 13.09 -4.41
C ILE A 146 19.23 13.63 -3.03
N ALA A 147 19.07 14.95 -2.91
CA ALA A 147 18.67 15.57 -1.65
C ALA A 147 17.30 15.07 -1.17
N SER A 148 16.32 14.96 -2.10
CA SER A 148 15.00 14.43 -1.79
C SER A 148 15.04 12.99 -1.27
N VAL A 149 15.88 12.11 -1.83
CA VAL A 149 16.03 10.73 -1.32
C VAL A 149 16.44 10.71 0.14
N HIS A 150 17.41 11.54 0.54
CA HIS A 150 17.86 11.61 1.93
C HIS A 150 16.80 12.21 2.85
N ALA A 151 16.16 13.31 2.42
CA ALA A 151 15.09 13.93 3.19
C ALA A 151 13.92 12.96 3.42
N PHE A 152 13.43 12.31 2.36
CA PHE A 152 12.31 11.36 2.47
C PHE A 152 12.68 10.14 3.30
N ARG A 153 13.93 9.67 3.25
CA ARG A 153 14.38 8.58 4.10
C ARG A 153 14.25 8.93 5.59
N MET A 154 14.70 10.11 5.99
CA MET A 154 14.58 10.57 7.38
C MET A 154 13.11 10.70 7.80
N SER A 155 12.27 11.24 6.92
CA SER A 155 10.82 11.32 7.16
C SER A 155 10.16 9.94 7.27
N ALA A 156 10.56 8.97 6.44
CA ALA A 156 10.03 7.61 6.46
C ALA A 156 10.41 6.87 7.75
N GLU A 157 11.67 7.02 8.21
CA GLU A 157 12.14 6.46 9.47
C GLU A 157 11.36 7.07 10.66
N TRP A 158 11.13 8.38 10.66
CA TRP A 158 10.32 9.05 11.68
C TRP A 158 8.86 8.56 11.67
N LEU A 159 8.22 8.45 10.49
CA LEU A 159 6.86 7.94 10.36
C LEU A 159 6.74 6.49 10.85
N TRP A 160 7.74 5.66 10.58
CA TRP A 160 7.77 4.28 11.07
C TRP A 160 7.83 4.21 12.59
N LEU A 161 8.66 5.03 13.22
CA LEU A 161 8.72 5.13 14.68
C LEU A 161 7.41 5.63 15.28
N MET A 162 6.81 6.68 14.69
CA MET A 162 5.51 7.18 15.13
C MET A 162 4.43 6.10 15.03
N TYR A 163 4.36 5.37 13.91
CA TYR A 163 3.41 4.28 13.72
C TYR A 163 3.55 3.18 14.77
N ASN A 164 4.78 2.74 15.08
CA ASN A 164 4.99 1.70 16.08
C ASN A 164 4.57 2.16 17.48
N ASN A 165 4.89 3.40 17.84
CA ASN A 165 4.51 3.96 19.14
C ASN A 165 2.98 4.05 19.27
N VAL A 166 2.29 4.62 18.28
CA VAL A 166 0.82 4.74 18.28
C VAL A 166 0.15 3.36 18.23
N THR A 167 0.74 2.39 17.54
CA THR A 167 0.21 1.02 17.54
C THR A 167 0.28 0.38 18.93
N ALA A 168 1.39 0.57 19.65
CA ALA A 168 1.53 0.09 21.03
C ALA A 168 0.55 0.79 21.99
N GLU A 169 0.36 2.11 21.84
CA GLU A 169 -0.64 2.89 22.58
C GLU A 169 -2.06 2.33 22.34
N LEU A 170 -2.41 2.02 21.09
CA LEU A 170 -3.70 1.44 20.73
C LEU A 170 -3.92 0.07 21.36
N GLU A 171 -2.90 -0.77 21.47
CA GLU A 171 -2.97 -2.06 22.15
C GLU A 171 -3.20 -1.91 23.66
N ALA A 172 -2.68 -0.83 24.26
CA ALA A 172 -2.96 -0.44 25.63
C ALA A 172 -4.32 0.27 25.82
N GLY A 173 -5.05 0.53 24.74
CA GLY A 173 -6.36 1.19 24.75
C GLY A 173 -6.32 2.72 24.65
N ASP A 174 -5.14 3.31 24.44
CA ASP A 174 -4.96 4.74 24.22
C ASP A 174 -5.13 5.08 22.72
N MET A 175 -6.00 6.05 22.44
CA MET A 175 -6.36 6.48 21.09
C MET A 175 -6.09 7.97 20.84
N GLU A 176 -5.40 8.66 21.74
CA GLU A 176 -5.24 10.12 21.71
C GLU A 176 -4.49 10.58 20.45
N ARG A 177 -3.41 9.88 20.08
CA ARG A 177 -2.51 10.24 18.98
C ARG A 177 -2.90 9.66 17.62
N LEU A 178 -3.93 8.80 17.57
CA LEU A 178 -4.41 8.20 16.33
C LEU A 178 -4.87 9.24 15.28
N PRO A 179 -5.55 10.35 15.63
CA PRO A 179 -5.89 11.40 14.67
C PRO A 179 -4.69 12.16 14.11
N GLU A 180 -3.60 12.31 14.87
CA GLU A 180 -2.37 12.96 14.39
C GLU A 180 -1.63 12.07 13.39
N LEU A 181 -1.59 10.75 13.67
CA LEU A 181 -0.98 9.78 12.78
C LEU A 181 -1.75 9.66 11.44
N HIS A 182 -3.07 9.84 11.44
CA HIS A 182 -3.93 9.66 10.28
C HIS A 182 -3.89 10.83 9.27
#